data_AF-A0A453EWU0-F1
#
_entry.id   AF-A0A453EWU0-F1
#
_cell.length_a   1.000
_cell.length_b   1.000
_cell.length_c   1.000
_cell.angle_alpha   90.00
_cell.angle_beta   90.00
_cell.angle_gamma   90.00
#
_symmetry.space_group_name_H-M   'P 1'
#
loop_
_entity.id
_entity.type
_entity.pdbx_description
1 polymer ?
#
loop_
_entity_poly.entity_id
_entity_poly.type
_entity_poly.pdbx_seq_one_letter_code
_entity_poly.pdbx_strand_id
1 'polypeptide(L)'
;MGEQREASASAAAVAHSSNMQRVKVYRLRDGGKWDDQGTGHVAVDYIEGSKEPGLTVLDEEDNETLLVHNITSEDIYRKQEETIISWRDPEAATELALSFQEAAGCSYIWDNICDIQRNLQFSNLGGLEVGPRPASEHLEASRVLHSHDESFRSVNGELRELPPVDLSNLPLILKTILEGGITDQMRVAELITQDRDFFPKLLDIFRMCEDLENLDDLHMIFKLVRGISKYISVLECVR
;
A
#
# COMPACT_ATOMS: atom_id res chain seq x y z
N MET A 1 -1.54 40.21 15.57
CA MET A 1 -0.43 39.35 15.14
C MET A 1 -0.74 37.87 15.43
N GLY A 2 -2.00 37.44 15.27
CA GLY A 2 -2.48 36.10 15.64
C GLY A 2 -3.11 35.30 14.49
N GLU A 3 -3.37 35.92 13.33
CA GLU A 3 -4.12 35.26 12.23
C GLU A 3 -3.22 34.52 11.21
N GLN A 4 -1.89 34.65 11.26
CA GLN A 4 -1.00 34.07 10.25
C GLN A 4 -0.52 32.63 10.55
N ARG A 5 -0.79 32.09 11.76
CA ARG A 5 -0.40 30.71 12.10
C ARG A 5 -1.50 29.67 11.80
N GLU A 6 -2.76 30.07 11.86
CA GLU A 6 -3.90 29.17 11.60
C GLU A 6 -4.05 28.82 10.11
N ALA A 7 -3.75 29.77 9.21
CA ALA A 7 -3.81 29.54 7.77
C ALA A 7 -2.79 28.50 7.26
N SER A 8 -1.64 28.36 7.92
CA SER A 8 -0.58 27.42 7.50
C SER A 8 -0.85 25.98 7.93
N ALA A 9 -1.56 25.77 9.04
CA ALA A 9 -2.02 24.44 9.46
C ALA A 9 -3.19 23.98 8.57
N SER A 10 -4.09 24.90 8.20
CA SER A 10 -5.16 24.65 7.24
C SER A 10 -4.63 24.30 5.84
N ALA A 11 -3.58 24.99 5.35
CA ALA A 11 -2.99 24.68 4.05
C ALA A 11 -2.27 23.31 3.99
N ALA A 12 -1.66 22.85 5.09
CA ALA A 12 -1.05 21.51 5.17
C ALA A 12 -2.10 20.38 5.23
N ALA A 13 -3.27 20.66 5.83
CA ALA A 13 -4.43 19.77 5.79
C ALA A 13 -5.05 19.70 4.38
N VAL A 14 -5.10 20.83 3.65
CA VAL A 14 -5.65 20.91 2.29
C VAL A 14 -4.73 20.26 1.23
N ALA A 15 -3.44 20.10 1.50
CA ALA A 15 -2.50 19.43 0.60
C ALA A 15 -2.50 17.88 0.74
N HIS A 16 -3.09 17.33 1.79
CA HIS A 16 -3.31 15.88 1.93
C HIS A 16 -4.56 15.38 1.18
N SER A 17 -5.39 16.29 0.68
CA SER A 17 -6.73 16.00 0.16
C SER A 17 -6.77 15.43 -1.26
N SER A 18 -5.64 15.35 -1.99
CA SER A 18 -5.65 14.94 -3.40
C SER A 18 -5.62 13.42 -3.63
N ASN A 19 -5.49 12.60 -2.58
CA ASN A 19 -5.57 11.13 -2.66
C ASN A 19 -6.60 10.51 -1.69
N MET A 20 -7.29 11.33 -0.89
CA MET A 20 -8.24 10.87 0.12
C MET A 20 -9.61 10.61 -0.53
N GLN A 21 -10.06 9.35 -0.52
CA GLN A 21 -11.29 8.96 -1.20
C GLN A 21 -12.50 9.22 -0.30
N ARG A 22 -13.46 10.02 -0.78
CA ARG A 22 -14.67 10.34 0.00
C ARG A 22 -15.63 9.16 0.03
N VAL A 23 -16.03 8.76 1.24
CA VAL A 23 -16.86 7.58 1.52
C VAL A 23 -17.94 7.88 2.57
N LYS A 24 -19.02 7.11 2.52
CA LYS A 24 -19.97 6.95 3.62
C LYS A 24 -19.76 5.62 4.31
N VAL A 25 -19.77 5.64 5.64
CA VAL A 25 -19.64 4.44 6.46
C VAL A 25 -21.03 3.96 6.86
N TYR A 26 -21.33 2.69 6.61
CA TYR A 26 -22.59 2.07 7.02
C TYR A 26 -22.34 0.88 7.94
N ARG A 27 -23.23 0.72 8.93
CA ARG A 27 -23.25 -0.43 9.84
C ARG A 27 -24.61 -1.13 9.78
N LEU A 28 -24.61 -2.45 9.59
CA LEU A 28 -25.84 -3.24 9.61
C LEU A 28 -26.27 -3.48 11.06
N ARG A 29 -27.49 -3.07 11.41
CA ARG A 29 -28.11 -3.39 12.70
C ARG A 29 -28.79 -4.75 12.69
N ASP A 30 -29.06 -5.31 13.87
CA ASP A 30 -29.73 -6.61 14.09
C ASP A 30 -31.10 -6.75 13.39
N GLY A 31 -31.72 -5.64 12.97
CA GLY A 31 -32.96 -5.61 12.19
C GLY A 31 -32.78 -5.69 10.67
N GLY A 32 -31.58 -5.93 10.15
CA GLY A 32 -31.29 -5.99 8.71
C GLY A 32 -31.32 -4.63 8.00
N LYS A 33 -31.27 -3.52 8.76
CA LYS A 33 -31.25 -2.15 8.24
C LYS A 33 -29.85 -1.56 8.39
N TRP A 34 -29.34 -1.00 7.29
CA TRP A 34 -28.11 -0.22 7.28
C TRP A 34 -28.31 1.13 7.97
N ASP A 35 -27.40 1.45 8.89
CA ASP A 35 -27.32 2.73 9.58
C ASP A 35 -26.17 3.55 9.01
N ASP A 36 -26.42 4.81 8.66
CA ASP A 36 -25.39 5.76 8.23
C ASP A 36 -24.61 6.21 9.47
N GLN A 37 -23.29 5.96 9.48
CA GLN A 37 -22.39 6.33 10.58
C GLN A 37 -21.71 7.67 10.33
N GLY A 38 -21.78 8.23 9.12
CA GLY A 38 -21.10 9.47 8.77
C GLY A 38 -20.48 9.44 7.37
N THR A 39 -20.09 10.63 6.93
CA THR A 39 -19.38 10.84 5.66
C THR A 39 -17.98 11.33 5.96
N GLY A 40 -16.99 10.72 5.33
CA GLY A 40 -15.60 11.01 5.61
C GLY A 40 -14.69 10.63 4.46
N HIS A 41 -13.40 10.60 4.76
CA HIS A 41 -12.36 10.27 3.82
C HIS A 41 -11.62 9.02 4.27
N VAL A 42 -11.57 8.01 3.40
CA VAL A 42 -10.87 6.75 3.69
C VAL A 42 -9.40 6.84 3.29
N ALA A 43 -8.56 6.28 4.14
CA ALA A 43 -7.15 6.03 3.91
C ALA A 43 -6.79 4.59 4.31
N VAL A 44 -5.76 4.04 3.66
CA VAL A 44 -5.16 2.76 4.04
C VAL A 44 -3.77 3.05 4.59
N ASP A 45 -3.59 2.84 5.88
CA ASP A 45 -2.34 3.16 6.59
C ASP A 45 -2.07 2.16 7.72
N TYR A 46 -0.84 2.14 8.21
CA TYR A 46 -0.51 1.38 9.42
C TYR A 46 -1.03 2.14 10.64
N ILE A 47 -1.97 1.52 11.35
CA ILE A 47 -2.54 2.08 12.58
C ILE A 47 -1.42 2.11 13.64
N GLU A 48 -1.26 3.25 14.32
CA GLU A 48 -0.21 3.42 15.33
C GLU A 48 -0.36 2.35 16.44
N GLY A 49 0.66 1.51 16.60
CA GLY A 49 0.66 0.37 17.53
C GLY A 49 0.16 -0.96 16.96
N SER A 50 -0.37 -0.99 15.73
CA SER A 50 -0.67 -2.24 15.02
C SER A 50 0.45 -2.62 14.05
N LYS A 51 0.73 -3.93 13.97
CA LYS A 51 1.62 -4.50 12.95
C LYS A 51 0.94 -4.66 11.59
N GLU A 52 -0.38 -4.55 11.57
CA GLU A 52 -1.20 -4.80 10.38
C GLU A 52 -1.73 -3.47 9.82
N PRO A 53 -1.70 -3.30 8.48
CA PRO A 53 -2.32 -2.14 7.84
C PRO A 53 -3.84 -2.18 8.05
N GLY A 54 -4.45 -1.00 8.15
CA GLY A 54 -5.87 -0.84 8.40
C GLY A 54 -6.52 0.21 7.52
N LEU A 55 -7.84 0.12 7.43
CA LEU A 55 -8.70 1.15 6.88
C LEU A 55 -9.03 2.15 7.97
N THR A 56 -8.74 3.42 7.73
CA THR A 56 -9.15 4.52 8.61
C THR A 56 -10.05 5.47 7.84
N VAL A 57 -11.19 5.84 8.42
CA VAL A 57 -12.09 6.87 7.87
C VAL A 57 -12.16 8.03 8.84
N LEU A 58 -11.82 9.22 8.36
CA LEU A 58 -11.89 10.47 9.11
C LEU A 58 -13.09 11.28 8.64
N ASP A 59 -13.85 11.81 9.59
CA ASP A 59 -14.99 12.70 9.34
C ASP A 59 -14.58 13.94 8.54
N GLU A 60 -15.44 14.42 7.65
CA GLU A 60 -15.12 15.58 6.79
C GLU A 60 -15.30 16.94 7.46
N GLU A 61 -16.06 17.02 8.55
CA GLU A 61 -16.35 18.27 9.27
C GLU A 61 -15.35 18.49 10.41
N ASP A 62 -15.17 17.47 11.25
CA ASP A 62 -14.41 17.58 12.50
C ASP A 62 -13.09 16.77 12.49
N ASN A 63 -12.78 16.03 11.42
CA ASN A 63 -11.60 15.16 11.31
C ASN A 63 -11.52 14.05 12.39
N GLU A 64 -12.61 13.79 13.11
CA GLU A 64 -12.73 12.70 14.07
C GLU A 64 -12.76 11.34 13.38
N THR A 65 -12.27 10.31 14.05
CA THR A 65 -12.21 8.97 13.45
C THR A 65 -13.58 8.30 13.46
N LEU A 66 -14.17 8.11 12.28
CA LEU A 66 -15.45 7.41 12.09
C LEU A 66 -15.29 5.89 12.10
N LEU A 67 -14.17 5.40 11.57
CA LEU A 67 -13.90 3.96 11.46
C LEU A 67 -12.40 3.70 11.53
N VAL A 68 -12.04 2.68 12.30
CA VAL A 68 -10.74 2.01 12.25
C VAL A 68 -11.02 0.53 12.09
N HIS A 69 -10.45 -0.10 11.07
CA HIS A 69 -10.61 -1.52 10.81
C HIS A 69 -9.29 -2.13 10.34
N ASN A 70 -8.79 -3.13 11.07
CA ASN A 70 -7.58 -3.84 10.66
C ASN A 70 -7.86 -4.77 9.48
N ILE A 71 -7.06 -4.65 8.42
CA ILE A 71 -7.21 -5.52 7.27
C ILE A 71 -6.64 -6.90 7.62
N THR A 72 -7.53 -7.88 7.73
CA THR A 72 -7.21 -9.27 8.04
C THR A 72 -6.84 -10.08 6.80
N SER A 73 -6.09 -11.18 6.96
CA SER A 73 -5.83 -12.17 5.89
C SER A 73 -7.07 -12.94 5.43
N GLU A 74 -8.15 -12.91 6.22
CA GLU A 74 -9.40 -13.62 5.93
C GLU A 74 -10.11 -13.02 4.71
N ASP A 75 -10.75 -13.89 3.92
CA ASP A 75 -11.54 -13.51 2.75
C ASP A 75 -12.96 -13.03 3.15
N ILE A 76 -13.01 -11.95 3.92
CA ILE A 76 -14.25 -11.36 4.45
C ILE A 76 -14.74 -10.15 3.64
N TYR A 77 -13.89 -9.56 2.81
CA TYR A 77 -14.21 -8.36 2.04
C TYR A 77 -14.91 -8.73 0.74
N ARG A 78 -15.94 -7.97 0.39
CA ARG A 78 -16.69 -8.11 -0.85
C ARG A 78 -16.91 -6.76 -1.48
N LYS A 79 -16.47 -6.60 -2.72
CA LYS A 79 -16.87 -5.48 -3.57
C LYS A 79 -18.28 -5.73 -4.09
N GLN A 80 -19.20 -4.85 -3.73
CA GLN A 80 -20.55 -4.82 -4.26
C GLN A 80 -20.64 -3.63 -5.23
N GLU A 81 -21.25 -3.84 -6.40
CA GLU A 81 -21.30 -2.82 -7.45
C GLU A 81 -19.90 -2.30 -7.83
N GLU A 82 -19.80 -1.06 -8.33
CA GLU A 82 -18.52 -0.41 -8.64
C GLU A 82 -18.04 0.51 -7.52
N THR A 83 -18.88 0.77 -6.52
CA THR A 83 -18.68 1.83 -5.52
C THR A 83 -18.87 1.36 -4.07
N ILE A 84 -19.07 0.06 -3.79
CA ILE A 84 -19.30 -0.41 -2.42
C ILE A 84 -18.28 -1.50 -2.07
N ILE A 85 -17.69 -1.38 -0.88
CA ILE A 85 -16.89 -2.45 -0.26
C ILE A 85 -17.55 -2.78 1.07
N SER A 86 -17.85 -4.05 1.29
CA SER A 86 -18.51 -4.54 2.50
C SER A 86 -17.76 -5.70 3.12
N TRP A 87 -17.76 -5.80 4.44
CA TRP A 87 -17.16 -6.91 5.16
C TRP A 87 -17.87 -7.14 6.49
N ARG A 88 -17.59 -8.28 7.11
CA ARG A 88 -18.02 -8.55 8.48
C ARG A 88 -16.85 -8.28 9.42
N ASP A 89 -17.01 -7.28 10.28
CA ASP A 89 -16.00 -6.93 11.27
C ASP A 89 -15.92 -8.05 12.34
N PRO A 90 -14.76 -8.70 12.53
CA PRO A 90 -14.59 -9.74 13.53
C PRO A 90 -14.58 -9.21 14.98
N GLU A 91 -14.19 -7.94 15.19
CA GLU A 91 -14.15 -7.32 16.52
C GLU A 91 -15.53 -6.83 16.94
N ALA A 92 -16.23 -6.13 16.04
CA ALA A 92 -17.57 -5.64 16.30
C ALA A 92 -18.67 -6.69 16.07
N ALA A 93 -18.36 -7.81 15.42
CA ALA A 93 -19.29 -8.85 14.96
C ALA A 93 -20.44 -8.36 14.06
N THR A 94 -20.37 -7.12 13.57
CA THR A 94 -21.37 -6.47 12.71
C THR A 94 -20.91 -6.40 11.26
N GLU A 95 -21.85 -6.33 10.32
CA GLU A 95 -21.51 -6.02 8.93
C GLU A 95 -21.28 -4.52 8.74
N LEU A 96 -20.19 -4.19 8.07
CA LEU A 96 -19.80 -2.83 7.71
C LEU A 96 -19.77 -2.70 6.19
N ALA A 97 -20.06 -1.50 5.70
CA ALA A 97 -19.89 -1.15 4.31
C ALA A 97 -19.37 0.28 4.13
N LEU A 98 -18.43 0.44 3.21
CA LEU A 98 -17.98 1.71 2.68
C LEU A 98 -18.63 1.93 1.33
N SER A 99 -19.38 3.02 1.21
CA SER A 99 -19.92 3.47 -0.07
C SER A 99 -19.11 4.67 -0.55
N PHE A 100 -18.45 4.49 -1.68
CA PHE A 100 -17.58 5.48 -2.29
C PHE A 100 -18.36 6.43 -3.16
N GLN A 101 -17.96 7.70 -3.13
CA GLN A 101 -18.48 8.69 -4.06
C GLN A 101 -18.04 8.38 -5.51
N GLU A 102 -16.83 7.84 -5.69
CA GLU A 102 -16.24 7.57 -7.00
C GLU A 102 -15.84 6.08 -7.15
N ALA A 103 -16.16 5.49 -8.30
CA ALA A 103 -15.79 4.10 -8.62
C ALA A 103 -14.27 3.89 -8.74
N ALA A 104 -13.54 4.94 -9.17
CA ALA A 104 -12.09 4.94 -9.20
C ALA A 104 -11.50 4.79 -7.79
N GLY A 105 -12.03 5.55 -6.82
CA GLY A 105 -11.65 5.47 -5.42
C GLY A 105 -11.96 4.11 -4.78
N CYS A 106 -13.14 3.58 -5.05
CA CYS A 106 -13.52 2.22 -4.62
C CYS A 106 -12.54 1.18 -5.15
N SER A 107 -12.21 1.24 -6.44
CA SER A 107 -11.29 0.28 -7.06
C SER A 107 -9.88 0.39 -6.49
N TYR A 108 -9.39 1.61 -6.26
CA TYR A 108 -8.12 1.84 -5.60
C TYR A 108 -8.05 1.20 -4.21
N ILE A 109 -9.03 1.45 -3.34
CA ILE A 109 -9.03 0.86 -1.99
C ILE A 109 -9.22 -0.66 -2.04
N TRP A 110 -10.05 -1.15 -2.94
CA TRP A 110 -10.26 -2.58 -3.14
C TRP A 110 -8.96 -3.31 -3.52
N ASP A 111 -8.21 -2.78 -4.47
CA ASP A 111 -6.94 -3.37 -4.92
C ASP A 111 -5.93 -3.40 -3.76
N ASN A 112 -5.85 -2.30 -2.97
CA ASN A 112 -5.02 -2.25 -1.76
C ASN A 112 -5.42 -3.33 -0.74
N ILE A 113 -6.71 -3.53 -0.46
CA ILE A 113 -7.19 -4.58 0.44
C ILE A 113 -6.77 -5.97 -0.07
N CYS A 114 -6.98 -6.25 -1.36
CA CYS A 114 -6.60 -7.52 -1.96
C CYS A 114 -5.09 -7.79 -1.88
N ASP A 115 -4.27 -6.77 -2.12
CA ASP A 115 -2.81 -6.89 -2.05
C ASP A 115 -2.33 -7.14 -0.63
N ILE A 116 -2.92 -6.46 0.35
CA ILE A 116 -2.66 -6.67 1.77
C ILE A 116 -3.08 -8.08 2.20
N GLN A 117 -4.29 -8.54 1.82
CA GLN A 117 -4.77 -9.89 2.15
C GLN A 117 -3.80 -10.97 1.63
N ARG A 118 -3.34 -10.83 0.37
CA ARG A 118 -2.33 -11.74 -0.20
C ARG A 118 -1.07 -11.72 0.65
N ASN A 119 -0.57 -10.54 1.02
CA ASN A 119 0.65 -10.40 1.81
C ASN A 119 0.57 -11.06 3.20
N LEU A 120 -0.56 -10.88 3.89
CA LEU A 120 -0.76 -11.48 5.21
C LEU A 120 -0.85 -13.01 5.13
N GLN A 121 -1.46 -13.55 4.06
CA GLN A 121 -1.46 -14.99 3.79
C GLN A 121 -0.05 -15.53 3.53
N PHE A 122 0.81 -14.78 2.83
CA PHE A 122 2.22 -15.15 2.64
C PHE A 122 3.05 -15.05 3.94
N SER A 123 2.78 -14.05 4.79
CA SER A 123 3.46 -13.88 6.08
C SER A 123 3.09 -15.01 7.07
N ASN A 124 1.84 -15.48 7.06
CA ASN A 124 1.42 -16.64 7.85
C ASN A 124 1.97 -17.98 7.33
N LEU A 125 2.53 -18.04 6.12
CA LEU A 125 3.21 -19.23 5.58
C LEU A 125 4.68 -19.34 5.97
N GLY A 126 5.24 -18.36 6.68
CA GLY A 126 6.59 -18.44 7.27
C GLY A 126 6.71 -19.42 8.45
N GLY A 127 5.61 -20.06 8.87
CA GLY A 127 5.55 -20.97 10.00
C GLY A 127 5.31 -22.45 9.69
N LEU A 128 5.40 -22.90 8.42
CA LEU A 128 5.26 -24.33 8.12
C LEU A 128 6.62 -25.00 7.89
N GLU A 129 6.95 -25.82 8.85
CA GLU A 129 8.15 -26.64 8.97
C GLU A 129 8.48 -27.41 7.67
N VAL A 130 9.77 -27.46 7.36
CA VAL A 130 10.35 -28.23 6.26
C VAL A 130 10.15 -29.73 6.54
N GLY A 131 9.00 -30.26 6.12
CA GLY A 131 8.78 -31.70 6.03
C GLY A 131 9.42 -32.26 4.75
N PRO A 132 10.22 -33.34 4.80
CA PRO A 132 10.79 -33.93 3.59
C PRO A 132 9.66 -34.53 2.73
N ARG A 133 9.42 -33.97 1.55
CA ARG A 133 8.53 -34.54 0.53
C ARG A 133 9.18 -35.78 -0.08
N PRO A 134 8.55 -36.98 -0.07
CA PRO A 134 9.05 -38.09 -0.86
C PRO A 134 8.73 -37.85 -2.34
N ALA A 135 9.68 -38.23 -3.20
CA ALA A 135 9.58 -38.15 -4.65
C ALA A 135 8.53 -39.14 -5.19
N SER A 136 7.75 -38.70 -6.19
CA SER A 136 7.12 -39.63 -7.13
C SER A 136 6.90 -38.96 -8.48
N GLU A 137 7.44 -39.61 -9.50
CA GLU A 137 7.46 -39.31 -10.93
C GLU A 137 6.09 -39.59 -11.58
N HIS A 138 5.72 -38.90 -12.67
CA HIS A 138 5.45 -39.47 -14.02
C HIS A 138 4.68 -38.49 -14.97
N LEU A 139 5.34 -38.12 -16.08
CA LEU A 139 4.94 -38.04 -17.52
C LEU A 139 3.53 -37.57 -17.96
N GLU A 140 3.24 -36.93 -19.12
CA GLU A 140 3.95 -36.36 -20.29
C GLU A 140 2.90 -35.74 -21.27
N ALA A 141 3.38 -35.04 -22.31
CA ALA A 141 2.79 -34.84 -23.66
C ALA A 141 2.10 -33.50 -24.04
N SER A 142 2.95 -32.54 -24.44
CA SER A 142 3.03 -31.81 -25.73
C SER A 142 1.77 -31.43 -26.57
N ARG A 143 1.65 -30.13 -26.87
CA ARG A 143 1.42 -29.59 -28.24
C ARG A 143 1.90 -28.12 -28.36
N VAL A 144 2.48 -27.79 -29.51
CA VAL A 144 3.41 -26.67 -29.77
C VAL A 144 2.76 -25.51 -30.56
N LEU A 145 2.92 -24.28 -30.03
CA LEU A 145 3.10 -22.91 -30.59
C LEU A 145 2.32 -22.36 -31.81
N HIS A 146 1.72 -21.17 -31.63
CA HIS A 146 2.08 -19.84 -32.22
C HIS A 146 1.11 -18.76 -31.66
N SER A 147 1.51 -17.87 -30.76
CA SER A 147 2.22 -16.57 -30.89
C SER A 147 1.27 -15.34 -30.87
N HIS A 148 1.31 -14.54 -29.81
CA HIS A 148 1.65 -13.09 -29.79
C HIS A 148 1.25 -12.46 -28.43
N ASP A 149 2.09 -11.55 -27.95
CA ASP A 149 1.91 -10.55 -26.88
C ASP A 149 2.14 -10.93 -25.40
N GLU A 150 3.42 -10.92 -25.03
CA GLU A 150 4.04 -10.15 -23.93
C GLU A 150 3.18 -9.79 -22.69
N SER A 151 3.55 -10.36 -21.52
CA SER A 151 3.75 -9.66 -20.21
C SER A 151 3.59 -10.56 -18.97
N PHE A 152 3.59 -11.89 -19.10
CA PHE A 152 3.82 -12.78 -17.95
C PHE A 152 5.26 -13.29 -17.93
N ARG A 153 6.19 -12.35 -17.73
CA ARG A 153 7.51 -12.67 -17.20
C ARG A 153 7.42 -12.70 -15.67
N SER A 154 6.87 -13.80 -15.18
CA SER A 154 7.14 -14.29 -13.84
C SER A 154 8.63 -14.68 -13.80
N VAL A 155 9.51 -13.72 -13.50
CA VAL A 155 10.94 -13.96 -13.28
C VAL A 155 11.18 -13.90 -11.79
N ASN A 156 10.97 -15.04 -11.16
CA ASN A 156 11.35 -15.29 -9.78
C ASN A 156 12.90 -15.41 -9.66
N GLY A 157 13.70 -14.43 -10.14
CA GLY A 157 15.14 -14.66 -10.31
C GLY A 157 16.14 -13.51 -10.53
N GLU A 158 15.78 -12.22 -10.69
CA GLU A 158 16.81 -11.18 -10.96
C GLU A 158 16.67 -9.86 -10.17
N LEU A 159 16.25 -9.90 -8.91
CA LEU A 159 16.60 -8.81 -7.98
C LEU A 159 17.75 -9.26 -7.08
N ARG A 160 18.89 -9.50 -7.71
CA ARG A 160 20.12 -9.91 -7.02
C ARG A 160 20.87 -8.70 -6.46
N GLU A 161 20.77 -7.55 -7.12
CA GLU A 161 21.44 -6.29 -6.76
C GLU A 161 20.54 -5.09 -7.12
N LEU A 162 20.63 -4.02 -6.32
CA LEU A 162 19.98 -2.73 -6.60
C LEU A 162 20.60 -2.11 -7.86
N PRO A 163 19.80 -1.54 -8.78
CA PRO A 163 20.37 -0.68 -9.82
C PRO A 163 21.16 0.48 -9.19
N PRO A 164 22.22 0.98 -9.86
CA PRO A 164 23.03 2.08 -9.37
C PRO A 164 22.17 3.30 -9.01
N VAL A 165 22.49 3.95 -7.88
CA VAL A 165 21.79 5.16 -7.41
C VAL A 165 22.23 6.36 -8.26
N ASP A 166 21.61 6.49 -9.43
CA ASP A 166 21.82 7.57 -10.40
C ASP A 166 20.46 8.11 -10.86
N LEU A 167 20.40 9.36 -11.33
CA LEU A 167 19.17 10.02 -11.79
C LEU A 167 18.35 9.18 -12.78
N SER A 168 19.02 8.50 -13.71
CA SER A 168 18.38 7.64 -14.72
C SER A 168 17.72 6.38 -14.14
N ASN A 169 18.17 5.94 -12.97
CA ASN A 169 17.70 4.71 -12.31
C ASN A 169 16.73 4.98 -11.15
N LEU A 170 16.66 6.21 -10.63
CA LEU A 170 15.68 6.60 -9.61
C LEU A 170 14.23 6.26 -10.01
N PRO A 171 13.77 6.47 -11.26
CA PRO A 171 12.42 6.08 -11.67
C PRO A 171 12.19 4.57 -11.56
N LEU A 172 13.21 3.75 -11.83
CA LEU A 172 13.11 2.30 -11.75
C LEU A 172 13.04 1.83 -10.30
N ILE A 173 13.89 2.37 -9.44
CA ILE A 173 13.86 2.08 -8.00
C ILE A 173 12.52 2.53 -7.41
N LEU A 174 12.07 3.72 -7.77
CA LEU A 174 10.78 4.27 -7.35
C LEU A 174 9.62 3.40 -7.82
N LYS A 175 9.64 2.98 -9.09
CA LYS A 175 8.63 2.08 -9.66
C LYS A 175 8.59 0.76 -8.90
N THR A 176 9.72 0.15 -8.57
CA THR A 176 9.72 -1.08 -7.79
C THR A 176 9.19 -0.87 -6.36
N ILE A 177 9.45 0.29 -5.74
CA ILE A 177 8.99 0.62 -4.38
C ILE A 177 7.50 1.00 -4.32
N LEU A 178 6.96 1.59 -5.39
CA LEU A 178 5.57 2.08 -5.45
C LEU A 178 4.62 1.13 -6.19
N GLU A 179 5.07 0.52 -7.27
CA GLU A 179 4.26 -0.29 -8.20
C GLU A 179 4.70 -1.76 -8.24
N GLY A 180 5.84 -2.10 -7.64
CA GLY A 180 6.33 -3.48 -7.55
C GLY A 180 5.49 -4.34 -6.60
N GLY A 181 5.55 -5.66 -6.76
CA GLY A 181 4.96 -6.57 -5.79
C GLY A 181 5.70 -6.50 -4.46
N ILE A 182 5.04 -6.88 -3.37
CA ILE A 182 5.57 -6.72 -1.99
C ILE A 182 6.91 -7.46 -1.80
N THR A 183 7.11 -8.61 -2.45
CA THR A 183 8.39 -9.32 -2.45
C THR A 183 9.52 -8.47 -3.04
N ASP A 184 9.25 -7.78 -4.14
CA ASP A 184 10.23 -6.89 -4.79
C ASP A 184 10.46 -5.64 -3.94
N GLN A 185 9.39 -5.07 -3.36
CA GLN A 185 9.46 -3.91 -2.47
C GLN A 185 10.29 -4.22 -1.21
N MET A 186 10.02 -5.33 -0.52
CA MET A 186 10.77 -5.78 0.66
C MET A 186 12.23 -6.04 0.32
N ARG A 187 12.49 -6.70 -0.82
CA ARG A 187 13.85 -6.98 -1.27
C ARG A 187 14.62 -5.70 -1.59
N VAL A 188 14.00 -4.75 -2.29
CA VAL A 188 14.61 -3.44 -2.55
C VAL A 188 14.86 -2.68 -1.25
N ALA A 189 13.89 -2.64 -0.33
CA ALA A 189 14.06 -1.97 0.96
C ALA A 189 15.21 -2.59 1.79
N GLU A 190 15.33 -3.92 1.78
CA GLU A 190 16.43 -4.63 2.43
C GLU A 190 17.78 -4.29 1.77
N LEU A 191 17.86 -4.32 0.44
CA LEU A 191 19.07 -3.96 -0.31
C LEU A 191 19.46 -2.48 -0.07
N ILE A 192 18.49 -1.57 0.02
CA ILE A 192 18.72 -0.14 0.33
C ILE A 192 19.27 0.00 1.75
N THR A 193 18.74 -0.78 2.69
CA THR A 193 19.19 -0.76 4.09
C THR A 193 20.58 -1.40 4.25
N GLN A 194 20.94 -2.36 3.41
CA GLN A 194 22.26 -2.97 3.38
C GLN A 194 23.32 -2.08 2.71
N ASP A 195 22.93 -1.27 1.71
CA ASP A 195 23.82 -0.32 1.03
C ASP A 195 23.98 0.99 1.82
N ARG A 196 25.12 1.13 2.51
CA ARG A 196 25.43 2.33 3.30
C ARG A 196 25.68 3.59 2.46
N ASP A 197 26.00 3.43 1.18
CA ASP A 197 26.30 4.54 0.28
C ASP A 197 25.05 5.01 -0.48
N PHE A 198 23.91 4.32 -0.34
CA PHE A 198 22.66 4.67 -1.01
C PHE A 198 22.19 6.08 -0.66
N PHE A 199 22.02 6.37 0.64
CA PHE A 199 21.54 7.67 1.10
C PHE A 199 22.53 8.81 0.85
N PRO A 200 23.85 8.65 1.07
CA PRO A 200 24.84 9.65 0.66
C PRO A 200 24.76 10.01 -0.83
N LYS A 201 24.67 9.01 -1.73
CA LYS A 201 24.54 9.26 -3.18
C LYS A 201 23.22 9.94 -3.52
N LEU A 202 22.12 9.50 -2.91
CA LEU A 202 20.81 10.12 -3.11
C LEU A 202 20.79 11.59 -2.65
N LEU A 203 21.49 11.90 -1.56
CA LEU A 203 21.65 13.27 -1.06
C LEU A 203 22.50 14.13 -2.01
N ASP A 204 23.56 13.59 -2.59
CA ASP A 204 24.36 14.29 -3.60
C ASP A 204 23.53 14.61 -4.85
N ILE A 205 22.68 13.67 -5.30
CA ILE A 205 21.74 13.91 -6.39
C ILE A 205 20.71 14.98 -6.00
N PHE A 206 20.15 14.91 -4.80
CA PHE A 206 19.21 15.92 -4.29
C PHE A 206 19.82 17.32 -4.34
N ARG A 207 21.05 17.50 -3.85
CA ARG A 207 21.76 18.79 -3.87
C ARG A 207 22.02 19.28 -5.29
N MET A 208 22.38 18.39 -6.21
CA MET A 208 22.53 18.73 -7.62
C MET A 208 21.20 19.21 -8.23
N CYS A 209 20.09 18.51 -7.97
CA CYS A 209 18.77 18.90 -8.47
C CYS A 209 18.28 20.20 -7.84
N GLU A 210 18.60 20.45 -6.56
CA GLU A 210 18.33 21.70 -5.85
C GLU A 210 19.11 22.87 -6.47
N ASP A 211 20.41 22.71 -6.71
CA ASP A 211 21.26 23.73 -7.36
C ASP A 211 20.80 24.05 -8.79
N LEU A 212 20.20 23.08 -9.48
CA LEU A 212 19.64 23.22 -10.83
C LEU A 212 18.16 23.64 -10.86
N GLU A 213 17.53 23.85 -9.70
CA GLU A 213 16.09 24.13 -9.54
C GLU A 213 15.19 23.11 -10.28
N ASN A 214 15.62 21.85 -10.38
CA ASN A 214 14.90 20.79 -11.07
C ASN A 214 13.82 20.16 -10.17
N LEU A 215 12.64 20.78 -10.18
CA LEU A 215 11.50 20.41 -9.32
C LEU A 215 10.94 19.01 -9.59
N ASP A 216 11.00 18.53 -10.83
CA ASP A 216 10.48 17.20 -11.20
C ASP A 216 11.30 16.09 -10.56
N ASP A 217 12.63 16.18 -10.65
CA ASP A 217 13.54 15.23 -10.04
C ASP A 217 13.51 15.33 -8.50
N LEU A 218 13.40 16.54 -7.94
CA LEU A 218 13.21 16.74 -6.50
C LEU A 218 11.93 16.05 -5.99
N HIS A 219 10.82 16.16 -6.73
CA HIS A 219 9.58 15.50 -6.37
C HIS A 219 9.69 13.98 -6.47
N MET A 220 10.44 13.48 -7.46
CA MET A 220 10.73 12.05 -7.59
C MET A 220 11.56 11.53 -6.41
N ILE A 221 12.60 12.24 -6.01
CA ILE A 221 13.42 11.92 -4.83
C ILE A 221 12.56 11.93 -3.57
N PHE A 222 11.67 12.92 -3.41
CA PHE A 222 10.75 12.97 -2.27
C PHE A 222 9.82 11.74 -2.22
N LYS A 223 9.23 11.35 -3.36
CA LYS A 223 8.41 10.14 -3.45
C LYS A 223 9.22 8.88 -3.11
N LEU A 224 10.49 8.83 -3.53
CA LEU A 224 11.39 7.73 -3.25
C LEU A 224 11.69 7.61 -1.76
N VAL A 225 12.10 8.71 -1.12
CA VAL A 225 12.38 8.76 0.33
C VAL A 225 11.13 8.41 1.14
N ARG A 226 9.97 8.96 0.77
CA ARG A 226 8.70 8.63 1.42
C ARG A 226 8.35 7.15 1.26
N GLY A 227 8.57 6.58 0.08
CA GLY A 227 8.43 5.16 -0.19
C GLY A 227 9.31 4.33 0.75
N ILE A 228 10.62 4.59 0.76
CA ILE A 228 11.60 3.88 1.61
C ILE A 228 11.25 4.01 3.10
N SER A 229 10.84 5.20 3.55
CA SER A 229 10.46 5.46 4.96
C SER A 229 9.28 4.60 5.43
N LYS A 230 8.34 4.27 4.54
CA LYS A 230 7.25 3.33 4.86
C LYS A 230 7.80 1.93 5.19
N TYR A 231 8.87 1.49 4.51
CA TYR A 231 9.43 0.14 4.68
C TYR A 231 10.49 0.02 5.78
N ILE A 232 11.26 1.07 6.06
CA ILE A 232 12.22 1.05 7.19
C ILE A 232 11.46 0.87 8.52
N SER A 233 10.31 1.53 8.67
CA SER A 233 9.41 1.37 9.82
C SER A 233 8.90 -0.09 9.96
N VAL A 234 8.73 -0.79 8.84
CA VAL A 234 8.33 -2.21 8.80
C VAL A 234 9.51 -3.13 9.15
N LEU A 235 10.73 -2.84 8.67
CA LEU A 235 11.93 -3.64 8.93
C LEU A 235 12.41 -3.55 10.39
N GLU A 236 12.30 -2.39 11.04
CA GLU A 236 12.62 -2.25 12.47
C GLU A 236 11.62 -2.99 13.37
N CYS A 237 10.40 -3.25 12.90
CA CYS A 237 9.37 -3.98 13.65
C CYS A 237 9.54 -5.52 13.61
N VAL A 238 10.43 -6.03 12.74
CA VAL A 238 10.72 -7.46 12.52
C VAL A 238 12.03 -7.91 13.19
N ARG A 239 12.83 -6.98 13.74
CA ARG A 239 14.01 -7.28 14.59
C ARG A 239 13.67 -7.23 16.07
#